data_AF-A0A6C0H895-F1
#
_entry.id   AF-A0A6C0H895-F1
#
_cell.length_a   1.000
_cell.length_b   1.000
_cell.length_c   1.000
_cell.angle_alpha   90.00
_cell.angle_beta   90.00
_cell.angle_gamma   90.00
#
_symmetry.space_group_name_H-M   'P 1'
#
loop_
_entity.id
_entity.type
_entity.pdbx_description
1 polymer ?
#
loop_
_entity_poly.entity_id
_entity_poly.type
_entity_poly.pdbx_seq_one_letter_code
_entity_poly.pdbx_strand_id
1 'polypeptide(L)'
;MSDNSSHNGSDCPICFETFSNDATILKCKHVFHSDCLVKFLEYKSAKQNGWGHFLCPICRRICCNITQEILYETYLKHKKNYKETKKQARRARSQLRMWNIKHRILKYFKKYNEKEAYDIIIKDETLTYEMHKLEAIVRQNREKYFKMKVLYETKCCTMCF
;
A
#
# COMPACT_ATOMS: atom_id res chain seq x y z
N MET A 1 25.63 -26.59 -29.03
CA MET A 1 24.33 -25.88 -29.04
C MET A 1 23.27 -26.95 -28.85
N SER A 2 22.67 -26.99 -27.66
CA SER A 2 21.51 -27.85 -27.39
C SER A 2 20.66 -27.14 -26.35
N ASP A 3 19.54 -26.59 -26.81
CA ASP A 3 18.44 -26.05 -26.02
C ASP A 3 17.81 -27.14 -25.16
N ASN A 4 17.51 -26.81 -23.91
CA ASN A 4 16.48 -27.48 -23.10
C ASN A 4 15.98 -26.50 -22.02
N SER A 5 15.32 -25.43 -22.46
CA SER A 5 14.58 -24.53 -21.57
C SER A 5 13.22 -25.15 -21.22
N SER A 6 13.22 -26.05 -20.23
CA SER A 6 12.02 -26.51 -19.54
C SER A 6 11.43 -25.36 -18.72
N HIS A 7 10.83 -24.36 -19.36
CA HIS A 7 10.01 -23.38 -18.65
C HIS A 7 8.69 -24.05 -18.26
N ASN A 8 8.74 -24.76 -17.14
CA ASN A 8 7.56 -25.23 -16.43
C ASN A 8 6.65 -24.02 -16.17
N GLY A 9 5.37 -24.12 -16.49
CA GLY A 9 4.35 -23.10 -16.23
C GLY A 9 4.06 -22.85 -14.74
N SER A 10 5.05 -23.05 -13.87
CA SER A 10 5.02 -22.92 -12.41
C SER A 10 5.45 -21.54 -11.90
N ASP A 11 6.01 -20.70 -12.79
CA ASP A 11 6.66 -19.44 -12.40
C ASP A 11 5.91 -18.23 -12.95
N CYS A 12 5.89 -17.17 -12.17
CA CYS A 12 5.27 -15.92 -12.58
C CYS A 12 6.13 -15.21 -13.64
N PRO A 13 5.57 -14.89 -14.82
CA PRO A 13 6.31 -14.26 -15.92
C PRO A 13 6.69 -12.78 -15.66
N ILE A 14 6.29 -12.21 -14.51
CA ILE A 14 6.62 -10.82 -14.12
C ILE A 14 7.83 -10.78 -13.19
N CYS A 15 7.89 -11.65 -12.18
CA CYS A 15 8.99 -11.67 -11.20
C CYS A 15 9.90 -12.91 -11.31
N PHE A 16 9.54 -13.89 -12.13
CA PHE A 16 10.26 -15.16 -12.31
C PHE A 16 10.35 -16.01 -11.03
N GLU A 17 9.44 -15.80 -10.06
CA GLU A 17 9.33 -16.61 -8.84
C GLU A 17 8.16 -17.61 -8.97
N THR A 18 8.28 -18.75 -8.27
CA THR A 18 7.25 -19.79 -8.22
C THR A 18 5.94 -19.28 -7.61
N PHE A 19 4.80 -19.83 -8.04
CA PHE A 19 3.52 -19.51 -7.44
C PHE A 19 3.41 -20.11 -6.04
N SER A 20 3.38 -19.24 -5.01
CA SER A 20 3.43 -19.66 -3.62
C SER A 20 2.09 -19.65 -2.89
N ASN A 21 1.07 -18.89 -3.35
CA ASN A 21 -0.35 -19.02 -2.98
C ASN A 21 -1.29 -17.99 -3.67
N ASP A 22 -0.81 -16.78 -3.98
CA ASP A 22 -1.66 -15.71 -4.55
C ASP A 22 -1.49 -15.58 -6.07
N ALA A 23 -2.06 -16.54 -6.81
CA ALA A 23 -2.04 -16.54 -8.27
C ALA A 23 -3.38 -16.07 -8.86
N THR A 24 -3.32 -15.16 -9.82
CA THR A 24 -4.45 -14.71 -10.64
C THR A 24 -4.35 -15.31 -12.03
N ILE A 25 -5.43 -15.92 -12.51
CA ILE A 25 -5.55 -16.43 -13.88
C ILE A 25 -6.39 -15.46 -14.72
N LEU A 26 -5.82 -14.97 -15.83
CA LEU A 26 -6.54 -14.14 -16.80
C LEU A 26 -7.40 -15.01 -17.74
N LYS A 27 -8.30 -14.40 -18.54
CA LYS A 27 -9.23 -15.08 -19.47
C LYS A 27 -8.47 -15.73 -20.61
N CYS A 28 -7.33 -15.13 -20.94
CA CYS A 28 -6.35 -15.69 -21.85
C CYS A 28 -5.55 -16.86 -21.24
N LYS A 29 -5.92 -17.35 -20.05
CA LYS A 29 -5.34 -18.48 -19.30
C LYS A 29 -3.91 -18.27 -18.78
N HIS A 30 -3.36 -17.06 -18.91
CA HIS A 30 -2.07 -16.72 -18.33
C HIS A 30 -2.17 -16.44 -16.83
N VAL A 31 -1.20 -16.93 -16.08
CA VAL A 31 -1.16 -16.88 -14.61
C VAL A 31 -0.08 -15.91 -14.14
N PHE A 32 -0.37 -15.12 -13.10
CA PHE A 32 0.53 -14.13 -12.51
C PHE A 32 0.31 -14.10 -10.99
N HIS A 33 1.27 -13.65 -10.19
CA HIS A 33 0.92 -13.27 -8.81
C HIS A 33 -0.04 -12.08 -8.85
N SER A 34 -1.03 -12.07 -7.95
CA SER A 34 -2.02 -10.97 -7.85
C SER A 34 -1.31 -9.62 -7.69
N ASP A 35 -0.31 -9.54 -6.82
CA ASP A 35 0.50 -8.35 -6.60
C ASP A 35 1.33 -7.94 -7.83
N CYS A 36 1.90 -8.91 -8.55
CA CYS A 36 2.68 -8.67 -9.76
C CYS A 36 1.80 -8.11 -10.88
N LEU A 37 0.61 -8.68 -11.06
CA LEU A 37 -0.36 -8.18 -12.02
C LEU A 37 -0.79 -6.75 -11.67
N VAL A 38 -1.15 -6.47 -10.42
CA VAL A 38 -1.53 -5.12 -9.98
C VAL A 38 -0.42 -4.10 -10.26
N LYS A 39 0.84 -4.40 -9.90
CA LYS A 39 1.99 -3.53 -10.20
C LYS A 39 2.18 -3.27 -11.69
N PHE A 40 1.96 -4.28 -12.53
CA PHE A 40 2.02 -4.12 -13.98
C PHE A 40 0.92 -3.17 -14.49
N LEU A 41 -0.31 -3.33 -14.01
CA LEU A 41 -1.44 -2.46 -14.37
C LEU A 41 -1.21 -1.02 -13.91
N GLU A 42 -0.68 -0.83 -12.71
CA GLU A 42 -0.28 0.47 -12.18
C GLU A 42 0.72 1.18 -13.10
N TYR A 43 1.76 0.46 -13.53
CA TYR A 43 2.80 1.01 -14.41
C TYR A 43 2.25 1.40 -15.80
N LYS A 44 1.36 0.57 -16.36
CA LYS A 44 0.77 0.83 -17.68
C LYS A 44 -0.21 2.00 -17.66
N SER A 45 -1.05 2.08 -16.62
CA SER A 45 -2.01 3.19 -16.46
C SER A 45 -1.30 4.55 -16.33
N ALA A 46 -0.20 4.61 -15.57
CA ALA A 46 0.60 5.82 -15.43
C ALA A 46 1.19 6.33 -16.77
N LYS A 47 1.43 5.43 -17.74
CA LYS A 47 1.95 5.78 -19.06
C LYS A 47 0.87 6.16 -20.08
N GLN A 48 -0.39 5.84 -19.85
CA GLN A 48 -1.47 5.97 -20.84
C GLN A 48 -2.52 7.04 -20.48
N ASN A 49 -2.17 8.05 -19.68
CA ASN A 49 -3.09 9.14 -19.26
C ASN A 49 -4.44 8.64 -18.70
N GLY A 50 -4.44 7.48 -18.03
CA GLY A 50 -5.61 6.93 -17.35
C GLY A 50 -6.71 6.33 -18.24
N TRP A 51 -6.53 6.28 -19.56
CA TRP A 51 -7.50 5.71 -20.51
C TRP A 51 -6.85 4.58 -21.31
N GLY A 52 -7.32 3.34 -21.13
CA GLY A 52 -6.82 2.21 -21.91
C GLY A 52 -7.35 0.86 -21.47
N HIS A 53 -7.34 -0.11 -22.39
CA HIS A 53 -7.62 -1.50 -22.07
C HIS A 53 -6.44 -2.11 -21.31
N PHE A 54 -6.73 -2.87 -20.26
CA PHE A 54 -5.71 -3.68 -19.61
C PHE A 54 -5.33 -4.85 -20.53
N LEU A 55 -4.06 -4.96 -20.87
CA LEU A 55 -3.54 -6.01 -21.76
C LEU A 55 -2.79 -7.06 -20.94
N CYS A 56 -2.96 -8.33 -21.29
CA CYS A 56 -2.15 -9.40 -20.72
C CYS A 56 -0.65 -9.16 -21.01
N PRO A 57 0.25 -9.25 -20.01
CA PRO A 57 1.69 -9.13 -20.21
C PRO A 57 2.28 -10.12 -21.23
N ILE A 58 1.67 -11.31 -21.37
CA ILE A 58 2.14 -12.36 -22.28
C ILE A 58 1.55 -12.17 -23.68
N CYS A 59 0.23 -12.27 -23.84
CA CYS A 59 -0.39 -12.34 -25.17
C CYS A 59 -1.06 -11.04 -25.63
N ARG A 60 -0.99 -9.98 -24.83
CA ARG A 60 -1.58 -8.65 -25.12
C ARG A 60 -3.09 -8.65 -25.41
N ARG A 61 -3.81 -9.74 -25.14
CA ARG A 61 -5.29 -9.75 -25.20
C ARG A 61 -5.88 -8.87 -24.10
N ILE A 62 -7.01 -8.25 -24.40
CA ILE A 62 -7.75 -7.38 -23.48
C ILE A 62 -8.26 -8.19 -22.28
N CYS A 63 -8.06 -7.66 -21.07
CA CYS A 63 -8.34 -8.31 -19.79
C CYS A 63 -9.35 -7.53 -18.93
N CYS A 64 -10.08 -6.58 -19.52
CA CYS A 64 -10.87 -5.56 -18.83
C CYS A 64 -11.89 -6.05 -17.79
N ASN A 65 -12.37 -7.30 -17.90
CA ASN A 65 -13.38 -7.86 -17.00
C ASN A 65 -12.80 -8.70 -15.85
N ILE A 66 -11.51 -9.05 -15.86
CA ILE A 66 -10.91 -9.89 -14.80
C ILE A 66 -10.24 -9.05 -13.72
N THR A 67 -10.03 -7.78 -14.02
CA THR A 67 -9.31 -6.87 -13.16
C THR A 67 -10.23 -6.10 -12.21
N GLN A 68 -11.55 -6.10 -12.37
CA GLN A 68 -12.41 -5.31 -11.46
C GLN A 68 -12.47 -5.87 -10.04
N GLU A 69 -12.63 -7.19 -9.86
CA GLU A 69 -12.71 -7.79 -8.53
C GLU A 69 -11.37 -7.65 -7.79
N ILE A 70 -10.26 -7.99 -8.44
CA ILE A 70 -8.92 -7.85 -7.86
C ILE A 70 -8.58 -6.39 -7.55
N LEU A 71 -8.88 -5.46 -8.47
CA LEU A 71 -8.66 -4.03 -8.22
C LEU A 71 -9.57 -3.52 -7.10
N TYR A 72 -10.81 -3.99 -7.01
CA TYR A 72 -11.75 -3.62 -5.96
C TYR A 72 -11.31 -4.14 -4.59
N GLU A 73 -10.93 -5.41 -4.49
CA GLU A 73 -10.39 -6.00 -3.25
C GLU A 73 -9.11 -5.29 -2.80
N THR A 74 -8.22 -5.01 -3.75
CA THR A 74 -6.99 -4.25 -3.48
C THR A 74 -7.30 -2.81 -3.02
N TYR A 75 -8.27 -2.15 -3.65
CA TYR A 75 -8.78 -0.84 -3.25
C TYR A 75 -9.33 -0.87 -1.82
N LEU A 76 -10.18 -1.84 -1.48
CA LEU A 76 -10.76 -1.98 -0.14
C LEU A 76 -9.67 -2.19 0.91
N LYS A 77 -8.67 -3.04 0.62
CA LYS A 77 -7.51 -3.28 1.48
C LYS A 77 -6.75 -1.98 1.76
N HIS A 78 -6.39 -1.21 0.72
CA HIS A 78 -5.70 0.06 0.91
C HIS A 78 -6.54 1.12 1.61
N LYS A 79 -7.84 1.19 1.32
CA LYS A 79 -8.80 2.09 1.99
C LYS A 79 -8.88 1.80 3.48
N LYS A 80 -8.96 0.52 3.88
CA LYS A 80 -8.97 0.09 5.28
C LYS A 80 -7.66 0.48 5.97
N ASN A 81 -6.52 0.17 5.36
CA ASN A 81 -5.20 0.48 5.92
C ASN A 81 -4.99 1.98 6.11
N TYR A 82 -5.36 2.81 5.13
CA TYR A 82 -5.27 4.27 5.27
C TYR A 82 -6.17 4.81 6.40
N LYS A 83 -7.42 4.31 6.51
CA LYS A 83 -8.33 4.74 7.59
C LYS A 83 -7.78 4.38 8.97
N GLU A 84 -7.28 3.15 9.14
CA GLU A 84 -6.76 2.69 10.43
C GLU A 84 -5.49 3.44 10.84
N THR A 85 -4.52 3.55 9.93
CA THR A 85 -3.29 4.29 10.21
C THR A 85 -3.54 5.78 10.47
N LYS A 86 -4.50 6.40 9.77
CA LYS A 86 -4.94 7.77 10.06
C LYS A 86 -5.56 7.91 11.46
N LYS A 87 -6.30 6.91 11.92
CA LYS A 87 -6.87 6.87 13.28
C LYS A 87 -5.77 6.73 14.33
N GLN A 88 -4.77 5.89 14.08
CA GLN A 88 -3.61 5.71 14.96
C GLN A 88 -2.78 7.00 15.07
N ALA A 89 -2.45 7.65 13.95
CA ALA A 89 -1.73 8.91 13.95
C ALA A 89 -2.47 10.02 14.72
N ARG A 90 -3.80 10.09 14.60
CA ARG A 90 -4.62 11.02 15.40
C ARG A 90 -4.48 10.76 16.90
N ARG A 91 -4.54 9.50 17.33
CA ARG A 91 -4.35 9.11 18.73
C ARG A 91 -2.95 9.47 19.23
N ALA A 92 -1.91 9.20 18.45
CA ALA A 92 -0.53 9.54 18.79
C ALA A 92 -0.34 11.07 18.93
N ARG A 93 -0.87 11.87 18.00
CA ARG A 93 -0.88 13.34 18.12
C ARG A 93 -1.58 13.81 19.39
N SER A 94 -2.74 13.23 19.70
CA SER A 94 -3.46 13.54 20.95
C SER A 94 -2.64 13.18 22.18
N GLN A 95 -1.96 12.03 22.18
CA GLN A 95 -1.08 11.61 23.28
C GLN A 95 0.09 12.57 23.47
N LEU A 96 0.81 12.92 22.39
CA LEU A 96 1.91 13.90 22.45
C LEU A 96 1.41 15.27 22.93
N ARG A 97 0.25 15.72 22.44
CA ARG A 97 -0.36 16.98 22.91
C ARG A 97 -0.66 16.94 24.41
N MET A 98 -1.28 15.86 24.90
CA MET A 98 -1.61 15.71 26.32
C MET A 98 -0.36 15.59 27.19
N TRP A 99 0.66 14.90 26.70
CA TRP A 99 1.99 14.85 27.31
C TRP A 99 2.56 16.26 27.46
N ASN A 100 2.66 17.02 26.37
CA ASN A 100 3.21 18.39 26.39
C ASN A 100 2.47 19.33 27.35
N ILE A 101 1.15 19.22 27.46
CA ILE A 101 0.36 19.95 28.47
C ILE A 101 0.76 19.53 29.88
N LYS A 102 0.81 18.22 30.15
CA LYS A 102 1.22 17.68 31.46
C LYS A 102 2.63 18.14 31.85
N HIS A 103 3.57 18.12 30.91
CA HIS A 103 4.94 18.60 31.16
C HIS A 103 4.99 20.08 31.45
N ARG A 104 4.24 20.90 30.73
CA ARG A 104 4.16 22.34 31.02
C ARG A 104 3.65 22.59 32.44
N ILE A 105 2.58 21.91 32.85
CA ILE A 105 2.04 22.04 34.22
C ILE A 105 3.11 21.62 35.24
N LEU A 106 3.66 20.42 35.11
CA LEU A 106 4.63 19.92 36.08
C LEU A 106 5.90 20.78 36.14
N LYS A 107 6.34 21.38 35.03
CA LYS A 107 7.48 22.31 35.01
C LYS A 107 7.27 23.53 35.91
N TYR A 108 6.05 24.04 36.04
CA TYR A 108 5.74 25.17 36.91
C TYR A 108 5.51 24.78 38.37
N PHE A 109 4.96 23.59 38.62
CA PHE A 109 4.47 23.19 39.94
C PHE A 109 5.32 22.11 40.64
N LYS A 110 6.26 21.46 39.95
CA LYS A 110 7.06 20.34 40.48
C LYS A 110 8.55 20.54 40.20
N LYS A 111 9.38 20.30 41.22
CA LYS A 111 10.83 20.16 41.07
C LYS A 111 11.16 18.68 40.85
N TYR A 112 11.97 18.39 39.83
CA TYR A 112 12.37 17.04 39.47
C TYR A 112 13.76 16.71 40.00
N ASN A 113 14.00 15.43 40.31
CA ASN A 113 15.37 14.92 40.42
C ASN A 113 15.92 14.53 39.03
N GLU A 114 17.21 14.22 38.97
CA GLU A 114 17.92 13.91 37.71
C GLU A 114 17.28 12.74 36.95
N LYS A 115 16.90 11.67 37.65
CA LYS A 115 16.27 10.49 37.06
C LYS A 115 14.90 10.82 36.47
N GLU A 116 14.06 11.55 37.20
CA GLU A 116 12.75 11.97 36.71
C GLU A 116 12.87 12.90 35.50
N ALA A 117 13.86 13.80 35.49
CA ALA A 117 14.12 14.67 34.34
C ALA A 117 14.52 13.85 33.11
N TYR A 118 15.40 12.85 33.28
CA TYR A 118 15.81 11.95 32.21
C TYR A 118 14.62 11.16 31.64
N ASP A 119 13.80 10.53 32.50
CA ASP A 119 12.63 9.75 32.07
C ASP A 119 11.64 10.59 31.25
N ILE A 120 11.49 11.87 31.59
CA ILE A 120 10.64 12.82 30.86
C ILE A 120 11.20 13.07 29.46
N ILE A 121 12.49 13.36 29.35
CA ILE A 121 13.15 13.65 28.07
C ILE A 121 13.01 12.43 27.14
N ILE A 122 13.36 11.25 27.62
CA ILE A 122 13.24 10.01 26.85
C ILE A 122 11.79 9.76 26.41
N LYS A 123 10.83 10.00 27.29
CA LYS A 123 9.42 9.81 26.94
C LYS A 123 8.91 10.83 25.92
N ASP A 124 9.42 12.06 25.94
CA ASP A 124 9.09 13.07 24.92
C ASP A 124 9.65 12.70 23.54
N GLU A 125 10.92 12.27 23.49
CA GLU A 125 11.58 11.80 22.27
C GLU A 125 10.85 10.58 21.68
N THR A 126 10.51 9.60 22.51
CA THR A 126 9.81 8.38 22.06
C THR A 126 8.42 8.68 21.52
N LEU A 127 7.62 9.52 22.19
CA LEU A 127 6.31 9.92 21.69
C LEU A 127 6.40 10.71 20.38
N THR A 128 7.39 11.60 20.28
CA THR A 128 7.63 12.40 19.06
C THR A 128 8.04 11.51 17.89
N TYR A 129 8.97 10.56 18.13
CA TYR A 129 9.40 9.59 17.13
C TYR A 129 8.25 8.73 16.62
N GLU A 130 7.47 8.12 17.53
CA GLU A 130 6.34 7.27 17.14
C GLU A 130 5.25 8.05 16.39
N MET A 131 5.01 9.32 16.74
CA MET A 131 4.12 10.18 15.97
C MET A 131 4.64 10.39 14.54
N HIS A 132 5.90 10.79 14.35
CA HIS A 132 6.47 11.01 13.03
C HIS A 132 6.48 9.74 12.18
N LYS A 133 6.81 8.60 12.78
CA LYS A 133 6.77 7.28 12.15
C LYS A 133 5.35 6.95 11.65
N LEU A 134 4.33 7.15 12.48
CA LEU A 134 2.93 6.95 12.07
C LEU A 134 2.51 7.91 10.96
N GLU A 135 2.96 9.17 10.98
CA GLU A 135 2.67 10.12 9.92
C GLU A 135 3.31 9.74 8.58
N ALA A 136 4.53 9.21 8.60
CA ALA A 136 5.19 8.67 7.42
C ALA A 136 4.40 7.49 6.83
N ILE A 137 3.95 6.56 7.68
CA ILE A 137 3.10 5.43 7.27
C ILE A 137 1.77 5.92 6.69
N VAL A 138 1.13 6.92 7.30
CA VAL A 138 -0.11 7.52 6.79
C VAL A 138 0.09 8.11 5.39
N ARG A 139 1.22 8.80 5.15
CA ARG A 139 1.55 9.35 3.82
C ARG A 139 1.67 8.24 2.78
N GLN A 140 2.44 7.20 3.07
CA GLN A 140 2.61 6.05 2.19
C GLN A 140 1.28 5.33 1.90
N ASN A 141 0.45 5.12 2.93
CA ASN A 141 -0.85 4.47 2.77
C ASN A 141 -1.86 5.35 2.02
N ARG A 142 -1.78 6.67 2.18
CA ARG A 142 -2.58 7.63 1.41
C ARG A 142 -2.26 7.50 -0.07
N GLU A 143 -0.98 7.47 -0.45
CA GLU A 143 -0.56 7.32 -1.85
C GLU A 143 -1.09 6.01 -2.45
N LYS A 144 -0.90 4.88 -1.77
CA LYS A 144 -1.43 3.57 -2.21
C LYS A 144 -2.95 3.60 -2.38
N TYR A 145 -3.68 4.16 -1.40
CA TYR A 145 -5.14 4.29 -1.46
C TYR A 145 -5.60 5.14 -2.65
N PHE A 146 -5.03 6.33 -2.86
CA PHE A 146 -5.45 7.22 -3.94
C PHE A 146 -5.08 6.67 -5.30
N LYS A 147 -3.90 6.05 -5.44
CA LYS A 147 -3.47 5.39 -6.68
C LYS A 147 -4.45 4.28 -7.06
N MET A 148 -4.77 3.39 -6.11
CA MET A 148 -5.70 2.29 -6.35
C MET A 148 -7.14 2.76 -6.59
N LYS A 149 -7.56 3.82 -5.90
CA LYS A 149 -8.86 4.46 -6.12
C LYS A 149 -9.01 4.93 -7.57
N VAL A 150 -8.00 5.65 -8.09
CA VAL A 150 -8.00 6.11 -9.48
C VAL A 150 -8.09 4.92 -10.43
N LEU A 151 -7.26 3.89 -10.25
CA LEU A 151 -7.25 2.70 -11.12
C LEU A 151 -8.58 1.95 -11.16
N TYR A 152 -9.23 1.82 -10.00
CA TYR A 152 -10.54 1.21 -9.89
C TYR A 152 -11.64 2.07 -10.53
N GLU A 153 -11.60 3.40 -10.35
CA GLU A 153 -12.60 4.34 -10.87
C GLU A 153 -12.44 4.63 -12.37
N THR A 154 -11.22 4.55 -12.91
CA THR A 154 -10.97 4.57 -14.36
C THR A 154 -11.46 3.25 -14.96
N LYS A 155 -12.76 3.19 -15.26
CA LYS A 155 -13.38 2.04 -15.93
C LYS A 155 -12.60 1.72 -17.20
N CYS A 156 -12.26 0.44 -17.42
CA CYS A 156 -11.95 0.03 -18.78
C CYS A 156 -13.19 0.30 -19.64
N CYS A 157 -12.96 0.84 -20.84
CA CYS A 157 -14.01 1.23 -21.78
C CYS A 157 -15.14 0.18 -21.81
N THR A 158 -16.37 0.60 -21.54
CA THR A 158 -17.59 -0.24 -21.50
C THR A 158 -17.95 -0.84 -22.87
N MET A 159 -17.12 -0.59 -23.89
CA MET A 159 -17.28 -1.01 -25.29
C MET A 159 -16.38 -2.21 -25.64
N CYS A 160 -15.97 -3.02 -24.66
CA CYS A 160 -15.29 -4.31 -24.93
C CYS A 160 -16.35 -5.40 -25.18
N PHE A 161 -17.04 -5.32 -26.32
CA PHE A 161 -17.87 -6.40 -26.85
C PHE A 161 -17.08 -7.18 -27.90
#